data_AF-A0AAV8VGF2-F1
#
_entry.id   AF-A0AAV8VGF2-F1
#
_cell.length_a   1.000
_cell.length_b   1.000
_cell.length_c   1.000
_cell.angle_alpha   90.00
_cell.angle_beta   90.00
_cell.angle_gamma   90.00
#
_symmetry.space_group_name_H-M   'P 1'
#
loop_
_entity.id
_entity.type
_entity.pdbx_description
1 polymer ?
#
loop_
_entity_poly.entity_id
_entity_poly.type
_entity_poly.pdbx_seq_one_letter_code
_entity_poly.pdbx_strand_id
1 'polypeptide(L)'
;MQKYLRQKMRIESDRMKTRYDLRANTGGFQVGEKVWLYNPKRTKGKSPKLQKSWEGPYSVKNPQAKMKVVHIDRLTLYQEPHPNEGET
;
A
#
# COMPACT_ATOMS: atom_id res chain seq x y z
N MET A 1 -12.84 36.50 21.42
CA MET A 1 -12.96 35.04 21.62
C MET A 1 -13.20 34.26 20.32
N GLN A 2 -14.22 34.59 19.51
CA GLN A 2 -14.54 33.84 18.27
C GLN A 2 -13.42 33.83 17.21
N LYS A 3 -12.70 34.94 17.03
CA LYS A 3 -11.58 35.05 16.06
C LYS A 3 -10.42 34.09 16.37
N TYR A 4 -10.11 33.93 17.65
CA TYR A 4 -9.05 33.02 18.13
C TYR A 4 -9.38 31.55 17.85
N LEU A 5 -10.62 31.13 18.13
CA LEU A 5 -11.08 29.76 17.87
C LEU A 5 -11.04 29.42 16.37
N ARG A 6 -11.48 30.35 15.51
CA ARG A 6 -11.43 30.17 14.05
C ARG A 6 -10.00 30.02 13.53
N GLN A 7 -9.07 30.82 14.05
CA GLN A 7 -7.66 30.73 13.68
C GLN A 7 -7.04 29.40 14.12
N LYS A 8 -7.34 28.94 15.33
CA LYS A 8 -6.87 27.65 15.83
C LYS A 8 -7.41 26.48 14.99
N MET A 9 -8.70 26.47 14.66
CA MET A 9 -9.29 25.45 13.80
C MET A 9 -8.63 25.39 12.42
N ARG A 10 -8.34 26.56 11.82
CA ARG A 10 -7.63 26.62 10.54
C ARG A 10 -6.22 26.03 10.64
N ILE A 11 -5.44 26.43 11.64
CA ILE A 11 -4.07 25.93 11.85
C ILE A 11 -4.07 24.40 12.03
N GLU A 12 -4.99 23.86 12.83
CA GLU A 12 -5.07 22.41 13.04
C GLU A 12 -5.52 21.67 11.77
N SER A 13 -6.43 22.25 10.98
CA SER A 13 -6.81 21.71 9.67
C SER A 13 -5.65 21.70 8.68
N ASP A 14 -4.88 22.79 8.61
CA ASP A 14 -3.72 22.90 7.74
C ASP A 14 -2.63 21.91 8.16
N ARG A 15 -2.38 21.74 9.47
CA ARG A 15 -1.48 20.71 10.00
C ARG A 15 -1.94 19.29 9.64
N MET A 16 -3.24 19.00 9.74
CA MET A 16 -3.80 17.70 9.38
C MET A 16 -3.60 17.39 7.90
N LYS A 17 -3.85 18.38 7.03
CA LYS A 17 -3.63 18.26 5.59
C LYS A 17 -2.15 17.98 5.28
N THR A 18 -1.24 18.78 5.82
CA THR A 18 0.21 18.58 5.59
C THR A 18 0.68 17.20 6.05
N ARG A 19 0.17 16.70 7.19
CA ARG A 19 0.50 15.36 7.67
C ARG A 19 -0.04 14.26 6.76
N TYR A 20 -1.24 14.45 6.22
CA TYR A 20 -1.82 13.51 5.25
C TYR A 20 -1.02 13.51 3.95
N ASP A 21 -0.75 14.69 3.39
CA ASP A 21 0.01 14.85 2.14
C ASP A 21 1.41 14.23 2.27
N LEU A 22 2.10 14.43 3.41
CA LEU A 22 3.39 13.80 3.69
C LEU A 22 3.32 12.26 3.71
N ARG A 23 2.26 11.69 4.30
CA ARG A 23 2.06 10.23 4.35
C ARG A 23 1.59 9.66 3.02
N ALA A 24 0.75 10.38 2.28
CA ALA A 24 0.28 9.96 0.97
C ALA A 24 1.44 9.94 -0.04
N ASN A 25 2.44 10.81 0.14
CA ASN A 25 3.66 10.84 -0.66
C ASN A 25 4.72 9.83 -0.20
N THR A 26 4.30 8.71 0.40
CA THR A 26 5.21 7.56 0.61
C THR A 26 5.65 7.11 -0.79
N GLY A 27 6.96 7.20 -1.06
CA GLY A 27 7.52 6.99 -2.40
C GLY A 27 6.89 5.80 -3.11
N GLY A 28 6.30 6.06 -4.28
CA GLY A 28 5.65 5.03 -5.08
C GLY A 28 6.61 3.92 -5.49
N PHE A 29 6.05 2.82 -5.99
CA PHE A 29 6.84 1.74 -6.56
C PHE A 29 7.41 2.13 -7.93
N GLN A 30 8.63 1.71 -8.21
CA GLN A 30 9.25 1.90 -9.52
C GLN A 30 8.89 0.75 -10.47
N VAL A 31 8.90 1.06 -11.77
CA VAL A 31 8.73 0.05 -12.82
C VAL A 31 9.82 -1.02 -12.68
N GLY A 32 9.41 -2.29 -12.65
CA GLY A 32 10.31 -3.44 -12.47
C GLY A 32 10.38 -3.98 -11.04
N GLU A 33 9.92 -3.24 -10.03
CA GLU A 33 9.89 -3.73 -8.65
C GLU A 33 8.89 -4.87 -8.49
N LYS A 34 9.30 -5.88 -7.70
CA LYS A 34 8.44 -6.99 -7.31
C LYS A 34 7.63 -6.60 -6.08
N VAL A 35 6.31 -6.79 -6.13
CA VAL A 35 5.37 -6.43 -5.07
C VAL A 35 4.38 -7.56 -4.78
N TRP A 36 4.04 -7.76 -3.51
CA TRP A 36 2.90 -8.58 -3.11
C TRP A 36 1.62 -7.78 -3.20
N LEU A 37 0.55 -8.40 -3.70
CA LEU A 37 -0.77 -7.78 -3.79
C LEU A 37 -1.70 -8.29 -2.69
N TYR A 38 -2.27 -7.38 -1.90
CA TYR A 38 -3.36 -7.69 -0.99
C TYR A 38 -4.67 -7.84 -1.77
N ASN A 39 -5.10 -9.09 -1.98
CA ASN A 39 -6.35 -9.44 -2.64
C ASN A 39 -7.19 -10.38 -1.76
N PRO A 40 -8.01 -9.82 -0.83
CA PRO A 40 -8.85 -10.63 0.05
C PRO A 40 -9.96 -11.31 -0.77
N LYS A 41 -9.67 -12.51 -1.29
CA LYS A 41 -10.60 -13.30 -2.10
C LYS A 41 -11.37 -14.26 -1.21
N ARG A 42 -12.68 -14.02 -1.09
CA ARG A 42 -13.57 -14.90 -0.32
C ARG A 42 -13.87 -16.18 -1.12
N THR A 43 -13.42 -17.32 -0.61
CA THR A 43 -13.83 -18.63 -1.14
C THR A 43 -14.98 -19.19 -0.31
N LYS A 44 -16.08 -19.61 -0.95
CA LYS A 44 -17.23 -20.24 -0.26
C LYS A 44 -16.75 -21.50 0.47
N GLY A 45 -17.29 -21.74 1.67
CA GLY A 45 -16.95 -22.92 2.48
C GLY A 45 -15.63 -22.85 3.26
N LYS A 46 -14.88 -21.74 3.18
CA LYS A 46 -13.65 -21.52 3.96
C LYS A 46 -13.77 -20.24 4.79
N SER A 47 -13.29 -20.28 6.03
CA SER A 47 -13.30 -19.11 6.93
C SER A 47 -12.42 -17.99 6.37
N PRO A 48 -12.93 -16.74 6.23
CA PRO A 48 -12.15 -15.62 5.71
C PRO A 48 -10.85 -15.35 6.47
N LYS A 49 -10.83 -15.62 7.78
CA LYS A 49 -9.65 -15.39 8.64
C LYS A 49 -8.50 -16.36 8.37
N LEU A 50 -8.80 -17.55 7.84
CA LEU A 50 -7.82 -18.60 7.56
C LEU A 50 -7.34 -18.58 6.09
N GLN A 51 -7.81 -17.61 5.30
CA GLN A 51 -7.46 -17.50 3.88
C GLN A 51 -6.21 -16.62 3.69
N LYS A 52 -5.29 -17.08 2.84
CA LYS A 52 -4.16 -16.26 2.37
C LYS A 52 -4.72 -15.13 1.51
N SER A 53 -4.56 -13.89 1.98
CA SER A 53 -5.03 -12.69 1.28
C SER A 53 -3.95 -12.06 0.39
N TRP A 54 -2.67 -12.43 0.57
CA TRP A 54 -1.56 -11.97 -0.24
C TRP A 54 -1.41 -12.86 -1.48
N GLU A 55 -1.41 -12.24 -2.65
CA GLU A 55 -1.32 -12.88 -3.95
C GLU A 55 0.01 -12.46 -4.60
N GLY A 56 0.85 -13.46 -4.90
CA GLY A 56 2.02 -13.47 -5.79
C GLY A 56 3.06 -12.34 -5.69
N PRO A 57 4.26 -12.54 -6.26
CA PRO A 57 5.08 -11.43 -6.71
C PRO A 57 4.55 -10.92 -8.06
N TYR A 58 4.04 -9.69 -8.08
CA TYR A 58 3.73 -8.93 -9.28
C TYR A 58 4.88 -7.98 -9.61
N SER A 59 5.07 -7.66 -10.89
CA SER A 59 6.01 -6.61 -11.31
C SER A 59 5.25 -5.34 -11.68
N VAL A 60 5.68 -4.20 -11.14
CA VAL A 60 5.13 -2.89 -11.52
C VAL A 60 5.54 -2.56 -12.95
N LYS A 61 4.58 -2.13 -13.78
CA LYS A 61 4.79 -1.82 -15.19
C LYS A 61 4.07 -0.52 -15.55
N ASN A 62 4.56 0.13 -16.61
CA ASN A 62 3.87 1.27 -17.21
C ASN A 62 2.60 0.84 -17.95
N PRO A 63 1.59 1.72 -18.06
CA PRO A 63 0.32 1.42 -18.73
C PRO A 63 0.52 1.24 -20.24
N GLN A 64 0.76 0.01 -20.68
CA GLN A 64 0.91 -0.36 -22.10
C GLN A 64 -0.27 -1.19 -22.64
N ALA A 65 -1.04 -1.85 -21.77
CA ALA A 65 -2.16 -2.71 -22.15
C ALA A 65 -3.21 -2.78 -21.03
N LYS A 66 -4.18 -3.69 -21.13
CA LYS A 66 -5.16 -3.96 -20.06
C LYS A 66 -4.42 -4.47 -18.82
N MET A 67 -4.38 -3.66 -17.77
CA MET A 67 -3.64 -3.93 -16.54
C MET A 67 -4.54 -3.88 -15.31
N LYS A 68 -4.10 -4.50 -14.21
CA LYS A 68 -4.81 -4.46 -12.92
C LYS A 68 -4.35 -3.20 -12.16
N VAL A 69 -5.18 -2.15 -12.18
CA VAL A 69 -4.94 -0.93 -11.41
C VAL A 69 -5.33 -1.20 -9.95
N VAL A 70 -4.39 -0.99 -9.03
CA VAL A 70 -4.59 -1.21 -7.59
C VAL A 70 -4.04 -0.02 -6.81
N HIS A 71 -4.70 0.33 -5.70
CA HIS A 71 -4.19 1.34 -4.76
C HIS A 71 -2.86 0.92 -4.13
N ILE A 72 -1.95 1.87 -3.92
CA ILE A 72 -0.60 1.64 -3.37
C ILE A 72 -0.62 0.95 -2.01
N ASP A 73 -1.57 1.30 -1.13
CA ASP A 73 -1.74 0.69 0.21
C ASP A 73 -2.05 -0.81 0.19
N ARG A 74 -2.44 -1.36 -0.97
CA ARG A 74 -2.69 -2.80 -1.14
C ARG A 74 -1.46 -3.54 -1.66
N LEU A 75 -0.31 -2.89 -1.75
CA LEU A 75 0.93 -3.46 -2.25
C LEU A 75 2.00 -3.44 -1.15
N THR A 76 2.84 -4.46 -1.11
CA THR A 76 4.05 -4.47 -0.26
C THR A 76 5.24 -4.89 -1.08
N LEU A 77 6.44 -4.43 -0.71
CA LEU A 77 7.67 -4.88 -1.36
C LEU A 77 7.83 -6.40 -1.22
N TYR A 78 8.20 -7.05 -2.30
CA TYR A 78 8.62 -8.45 -2.28
C TYR A 78 10.04 -8.53 -1.74
N GLN A 79 10.20 -9.17 -0.58
CA GLN A 79 11.52 -9.54 -0.09
C GLN A 79 11.87 -10.91 -0.65
N GLU A 80 12.98 -10.99 -1.38
CA GLU A 80 13.52 -12.29 -1.78
C GLU A 80 13.87 -13.07 -0.51
N PRO A 81 13.42 -14.34 -0.39
CA PRO A 81 13.90 -15.18 0.70
C PRO A 81 15.41 -15.24 0.57
N HIS A 82 16.12 -14.85 1.64
CA HIS A 82 17.57 -15.01 1.69
C HIS A 82 17.90 -16.46 1.32
N PRO A 83 18.86 -16.69 0.40
CA PRO A 83 19.31 -18.03 0.13
C PRO A 83 19.78 -18.61 1.45
N ASN A 84 19.21 -19.74 1.85
CA ASN A 84 19.70 -20.48 3.00
C ASN A 84 21.16 -20.82 2.69
N GLU A 85 22.10 -20.18 3.38
CA GLU A 85 23.50 -20.61 3.42
C GLU A 85 23.53 -21.99 4.09
N GLY A 86 23.25 -23.05 3.33
CA GLY A 86 23.08 -24.38 3.92
C GLY A 86 22.71 -25.52 2.98
N GLU A 87 22.98 -25.42 1.68
CA GLU A 87 22.99 -26.58 0.79
C GLU A 87 24.43 -26.90 0.36
N THR A 88 25.10 -27.71 1.18
CA THR A 88 26.17 -28.65 0.81
C THR A 88 25.94 -29.95 1.56
#